data_AF-A0A6M5J6J8-F1
#
_entry.id   AF-A0A6M5J6J8-F1
#
_cell.length_a   1.000
_cell.length_b   1.000
_cell.length_c   1.000
_cell.angle_alpha   90.00
_cell.angle_beta   90.00
_cell.angle_gamma   90.00
#
_symmetry.space_group_name_H-M   'P 1'
#
loop_
_entity.id
_entity.type
_entity.pdbx_description
1 polymer ?
#
loop_
_entity_poly.entity_id
_entity_poly.type
_entity_poly.pdbx_seq_one_letter_code
_entity_poly.pdbx_strand_id
1 'polypeptide(L)'
;MSEAGWVLFQSVYLDSGWARILPNAAIEPAQIAVRLQGATLEQFHAELAGSPHSAEGLASDAWEPLHQYTDDELAELDEHFEGTPFASSDEERQRTAAQVMAHEAQLRVAEVAEMDRFAAHLSVAPVRTFRDLIEFMTAAGVLRLNGGTYELNPSALLPEEVLPLSDDVRHREESLRWQRLHEETEYAIIELFRPHELAPADRIATTLSQLANELARPVESVREACAQLVAAPDFSTTHDMLVIGVDEPFTMSVDWEIFFATRISVRTGISDDR
;
A
#
# COMPACT_ATOMS: atom_id res chain seq x y z
N MET A 1 10.97 -16.49 -5.36
CA MET A 1 10.64 -15.56 -6.46
C MET A 1 11.95 -14.92 -6.93
N SER A 2 12.15 -14.67 -8.23
CA SER A 2 13.33 -13.93 -8.70
C SER A 2 13.21 -12.44 -8.37
N GLU A 3 14.34 -11.71 -8.33
CA GLU A 3 14.35 -10.26 -8.11
C GLU A 3 13.51 -9.51 -9.16
N ALA A 4 13.71 -9.84 -10.45
CA ALA A 4 12.90 -9.27 -11.52
C ALA A 4 11.40 -9.58 -11.39
N GLY A 5 11.05 -10.77 -10.89
CA GLY A 5 9.67 -11.14 -10.61
C GLY A 5 9.08 -10.33 -9.45
N TRP A 6 9.85 -10.13 -8.38
CA TRP A 6 9.42 -9.30 -7.25
C TRP A 6 9.18 -7.85 -7.66
N VAL A 7 10.09 -7.25 -8.45
CA VAL A 7 9.94 -5.89 -8.97
C VAL A 7 8.66 -5.76 -9.81
N LEU A 8 8.38 -6.76 -10.66
CA LEU A 8 7.15 -6.78 -11.45
C LEU A 8 5.90 -6.88 -10.58
N PHE A 9 5.90 -7.77 -9.59
CA PHE A 9 4.80 -7.92 -8.63
C PHE A 9 4.57 -6.62 -7.87
N GLN A 10 5.64 -6.01 -7.34
CA GLN A 10 5.55 -4.77 -6.59
C GLN A 10 4.98 -3.64 -7.45
N SER A 11 5.54 -3.41 -8.63
CA SER A 11 5.10 -2.35 -9.55
C SER A 11 3.64 -2.52 -9.99
N VAL A 12 3.26 -3.72 -10.44
CA VAL A 12 1.94 -3.96 -11.04
C VAL A 12 0.87 -4.15 -9.98
N TYR A 13 1.15 -4.82 -8.86
CA TYR A 13 0.13 -5.21 -7.89
C TYR A 13 0.07 -4.28 -6.68
N LEU A 14 1.22 -3.94 -6.10
CA LEU A 14 1.29 -3.14 -4.87
C LEU A 14 1.27 -1.63 -5.15
N ASP A 15 2.10 -1.17 -6.08
CA ASP A 15 2.34 0.26 -6.30
C ASP A 15 1.20 0.92 -7.06
N SER A 16 0.63 0.23 -8.05
CA SER A 16 -0.51 0.66 -8.85
C SER A 16 -1.84 0.77 -8.09
N GLY A 17 -1.96 0.08 -6.94
CA GLY A 17 -3.16 0.07 -6.10
C GLY A 17 -4.05 -1.17 -6.23
N TRP A 18 -3.75 -2.12 -7.11
CA TRP A 18 -4.56 -3.35 -7.26
C TRP A 18 -4.70 -4.15 -5.96
N ALA A 19 -3.66 -4.17 -5.11
CA ALA A 19 -3.69 -4.82 -3.79
C ALA A 19 -4.72 -4.24 -2.80
N ARG A 20 -5.20 -3.02 -3.01
CA ARG A 20 -6.24 -2.38 -2.16
C ARG A 20 -7.65 -2.56 -2.70
N ILE A 21 -7.78 -3.05 -3.93
CA ILE A 21 -9.06 -3.22 -4.63
C ILE A 21 -9.46 -4.69 -4.72
N LEU A 22 -8.48 -5.58 -4.91
CA LEU A 22 -8.68 -7.02 -5.02
C LEU A 22 -8.76 -7.67 -3.62
N PRO A 23 -9.47 -8.81 -3.48
CA PRO A 23 -9.43 -9.56 -2.22
C PRO A 23 -8.00 -10.04 -1.94
N ASN A 24 -7.65 -10.22 -0.66
CA ASN A 24 -6.31 -10.68 -0.26
C ASN A 24 -5.87 -11.97 -0.98
N ALA A 25 -6.82 -12.86 -1.26
CA ALA A 25 -6.59 -14.09 -2.03
C ALA A 25 -5.92 -13.84 -3.39
N ALA A 26 -6.07 -12.66 -4.01
CA ALA A 26 -5.46 -12.33 -5.30
C ALA A 26 -3.93 -12.26 -5.26
N ILE A 27 -3.32 -12.19 -4.07
CA ILE A 27 -1.88 -12.29 -3.89
C ILE A 27 -1.37 -13.64 -4.41
N GLU A 28 -2.00 -14.76 -4.06
CA GLU A 28 -1.55 -16.10 -4.47
C GLU A 28 -1.47 -16.26 -6.01
N PRO A 29 -2.52 -16.02 -6.81
CA PRO A 29 -2.43 -16.16 -8.26
C PRO A 29 -1.46 -15.14 -8.89
N ALA A 30 -1.36 -13.91 -8.38
CA ALA A 30 -0.35 -12.97 -8.87
C ALA A 30 1.08 -13.49 -8.62
N GLN A 31 1.36 -14.02 -7.43
CA GLN A 31 2.66 -14.61 -7.09
C GLN A 31 2.97 -15.87 -7.91
N ILE A 32 1.98 -16.75 -8.14
CA ILE A 32 2.13 -17.95 -8.96
C ILE A 32 2.46 -17.56 -10.41
N ALA A 33 1.72 -16.61 -11.00
CA ALA A 33 1.96 -16.13 -12.36
C ALA A 33 3.38 -15.58 -12.54
N VAL A 34 3.88 -14.82 -11.56
CA VAL A 34 5.24 -14.27 -11.55
C VAL A 34 6.28 -15.37 -11.34
N ARG A 35 6.09 -16.25 -10.36
CA ARG A 35 7.05 -17.30 -9.99
C ARG A 35 7.26 -18.31 -11.12
N LEU A 36 6.18 -18.69 -11.80
CA LEU A 36 6.22 -19.62 -12.93
C LEU A 36 6.52 -18.94 -14.27
N GLN A 37 6.62 -17.60 -14.30
CA GLN A 37 6.81 -16.80 -15.51
C GLN A 37 5.72 -17.06 -16.56
N GLY A 38 4.47 -17.16 -16.09
CA GLY A 38 3.33 -17.65 -16.86
C GLY A 38 2.84 -18.99 -16.32
N ALA A 39 1.56 -19.05 -15.95
CA ALA A 39 0.94 -20.25 -15.40
C ALA A 39 -0.29 -20.65 -16.22
N THR A 40 -0.45 -21.93 -16.55
CA THR A 40 -1.72 -22.46 -17.05
C THR A 40 -2.74 -22.56 -15.91
N LEU A 41 -4.03 -22.72 -16.23
CA LEU A 41 -5.06 -23.01 -15.22
C LEU A 41 -4.76 -24.29 -14.43
N GLU A 42 -4.18 -25.30 -15.07
CA GLU A 42 -3.79 -26.55 -14.40
C GLU A 42 -2.65 -26.31 -13.39
N GLN A 43 -1.67 -25.47 -13.75
CA GLN A 43 -0.59 -25.09 -12.84
C GLN A 43 -1.12 -24.25 -11.68
N PHE A 44 -2.02 -23.28 -11.92
CA PHE A 44 -2.70 -22.58 -10.82
C PHE A 44 -3.42 -23.54 -9.90
N HIS A 45 -4.21 -24.46 -10.46
CA HIS A 45 -4.94 -25.44 -9.66
C HIS A 45 -3.99 -26.26 -8.78
N ALA A 46 -2.90 -26.79 -9.36
CA ALA A 46 -1.93 -27.60 -8.63
C ALA A 46 -1.20 -26.82 -7.52
N GLU A 47 -0.82 -25.56 -7.79
CA GLU A 47 -0.11 -24.71 -6.83
C GLU A 47 -1.01 -24.26 -5.68
N LEU A 48 -2.25 -23.84 -6.00
CA LEU A 48 -3.25 -23.48 -5.00
C LEU A 48 -3.62 -24.69 -4.14
N ALA A 49 -3.86 -25.86 -4.75
CA ALA A 49 -4.17 -27.09 -4.00
C ALA A 49 -3.04 -27.54 -3.06
N GLY A 50 -1.82 -27.04 -3.24
CA GLY A 50 -0.69 -27.25 -2.33
C GLY A 50 -0.69 -26.34 -1.08
N SER A 51 -1.52 -25.30 -1.05
CA SER A 51 -1.65 -24.37 0.07
C SER A 51 -2.72 -24.86 1.07
N PRO A 52 -2.48 -24.74 2.38
CA PRO A 52 -3.51 -25.03 3.40
C PRO A 52 -4.78 -24.18 3.25
N HIS A 53 -4.67 -22.99 2.66
CA HIS A 53 -5.75 -22.02 2.53
C HIS A 53 -6.55 -22.16 1.23
N SER A 54 -6.03 -22.91 0.25
CA SER A 54 -6.65 -23.08 -1.07
C SER A 54 -6.59 -24.54 -1.55
N ALA A 55 -6.78 -25.50 -0.64
CA ALA A 55 -6.63 -26.94 -0.88
C ALA A 55 -7.53 -27.53 -1.98
N GLU A 56 -8.63 -26.85 -2.36
CA GLU A 56 -9.49 -27.24 -3.50
C GLU A 56 -9.01 -26.61 -4.83
N GLY A 57 -7.85 -25.97 -4.80
CA GLY A 57 -7.22 -25.27 -5.90
C GLY A 57 -8.10 -24.13 -6.42
N LEU A 58 -8.32 -24.11 -7.73
CA LEU A 58 -9.19 -23.14 -8.39
C LEU A 58 -10.64 -23.08 -7.86
N ALA A 59 -11.13 -24.13 -7.20
CA ALA A 59 -12.49 -24.16 -6.65
C ALA A 59 -12.57 -23.55 -5.24
N SER A 60 -11.43 -23.32 -4.57
CA SER A 60 -11.41 -22.69 -3.25
C SER A 60 -11.96 -21.28 -3.29
N ASP A 61 -12.52 -20.85 -2.17
CA ASP A 61 -13.11 -19.52 -2.01
C ASP A 61 -12.05 -18.42 -2.19
N ALA A 62 -12.38 -17.40 -2.97
CA ALA A 62 -11.58 -16.19 -3.12
C ALA A 62 -11.71 -15.23 -1.91
N TRP A 63 -12.62 -15.54 -0.98
CA TRP A 63 -12.90 -14.74 0.20
C TRP A 63 -12.62 -15.59 1.44
N GLU A 64 -11.54 -15.26 2.14
CA GLU A 64 -11.16 -15.96 3.37
C GLU A 64 -12.29 -15.88 4.40
N PRO A 65 -12.61 -16.98 5.11
CA PRO A 65 -13.53 -16.93 6.23
C PRO A 65 -13.13 -15.86 7.24
N LEU A 66 -14.11 -15.14 7.77
CA LEU A 66 -13.84 -14.15 8.82
C LEU A 66 -13.28 -14.83 10.06
N HIS A 67 -12.29 -14.21 10.66
CA HIS A 67 -11.71 -14.70 11.90
C HIS A 67 -12.79 -14.68 13.00
N GLN A 68 -12.84 -15.76 13.79
CA GLN A 68 -13.83 -15.94 14.84
C GLN A 68 -13.21 -15.54 16.18
N TYR A 69 -13.09 -14.23 16.42
CA TYR A 69 -12.51 -13.72 17.66
C TYR A 69 -13.32 -14.18 18.88
N THR A 70 -12.59 -14.41 19.97
CA THR A 70 -13.12 -14.52 21.33
C THR A 70 -12.79 -13.27 22.14
N ASP A 71 -13.54 -13.02 23.22
CA ASP A 71 -13.26 -11.88 24.11
C ASP A 71 -11.87 -12.01 24.75
N ASP A 72 -11.44 -13.25 25.03
CA ASP A 72 -10.11 -13.55 25.58
C ASP A 72 -9.00 -13.22 24.55
N GLU A 73 -9.15 -13.61 23.28
CA GLU A 73 -8.19 -13.27 22.22
C GLU A 73 -8.09 -11.76 21.99
N LEU A 74 -9.20 -11.03 22.07
CA LEU A 74 -9.19 -9.57 21.97
C LEU A 74 -8.46 -8.93 23.16
N ALA A 75 -8.68 -9.43 24.37
CA ALA A 75 -7.97 -8.96 25.56
C ALA A 75 -6.46 -9.24 25.46
N GLU A 76 -6.07 -10.43 24.98
CA GLU A 76 -4.67 -10.77 24.73
C GLU A 76 -4.03 -9.87 23.66
N LEU A 77 -4.75 -9.55 22.58
CA LEU A 77 -4.28 -8.59 21.57
C LEU A 77 -4.10 -7.19 22.17
N ASP A 78 -5.06 -6.70 22.95
CA ASP A 78 -4.98 -5.39 23.58
C ASP A 78 -3.83 -5.30 24.60
N GLU A 79 -3.58 -6.36 25.37
CA GLU A 79 -2.42 -6.48 26.27
C GLU A 79 -1.11 -6.50 25.48
N HIS A 80 -1.06 -7.24 24.38
CA HIS A 80 0.14 -7.36 23.54
C HIS A 80 0.59 -6.02 22.96
N PHE A 81 -0.37 -5.15 22.62
CA PHE A 81 -0.09 -3.83 22.07
C PHE A 81 -0.06 -2.71 23.13
N GLU A 82 -0.21 -3.03 24.42
CA GLU A 82 -0.18 -2.02 25.48
C GLU A 82 1.15 -1.26 25.50
N GLY A 83 1.08 0.07 25.60
CA GLY A 83 2.26 0.94 25.57
C GLY A 83 2.89 1.12 24.19
N THR A 84 2.32 0.54 23.13
CA THR A 84 2.75 0.77 21.76
C THR A 84 1.91 1.88 21.09
N PRO A 85 2.38 2.51 20.00
CA PRO A 85 1.57 3.41 19.19
C PRO A 85 0.33 2.75 18.57
N PHE A 86 0.27 1.42 18.56
CA PHE A 86 -0.84 0.61 18.05
C PHE A 86 -1.81 0.17 19.16
N ALA A 87 -1.62 0.63 20.39
CA ALA A 87 -2.52 0.33 21.50
C ALA A 87 -3.93 0.81 21.17
N SER A 88 -4.91 -0.11 21.29
CA SER A 88 -6.34 0.23 21.21
C SER A 88 -6.66 1.36 22.19
N SER A 89 -7.52 2.29 21.77
CA SER A 89 -8.11 3.31 22.63
C SER A 89 -8.98 2.71 23.73
N ASP A 90 -9.28 3.47 24.79
CA ASP A 90 -10.13 3.00 25.89
C ASP A 90 -11.54 2.56 25.43
N GLU A 91 -12.06 3.19 24.37
CA GLU A 91 -13.34 2.81 23.76
C GLU A 91 -13.21 1.50 22.96
N GLU A 92 -12.10 1.33 22.25
CA GLU A 92 -11.82 0.10 21.50
C GLU A 92 -11.56 -1.10 22.42
N ARG A 93 -10.88 -0.92 23.56
CA ARG A 93 -10.68 -2.01 24.55
C ARG A 93 -11.96 -2.51 25.20
N GLN A 94 -13.04 -1.73 25.12
CA GLN A 94 -14.34 -2.10 25.67
C GLN A 94 -15.22 -2.88 24.66
N ARG A 95 -14.73 -3.10 23.44
CA ARG A 95 -15.47 -3.86 22.43
C ARG A 95 -15.51 -5.34 22.79
N THR A 96 -16.65 -5.95 22.54
CA THR A 96 -16.82 -7.40 22.61
C THR A 96 -16.47 -8.04 21.27
N ALA A 97 -16.08 -9.31 21.30
CA ALA A 97 -15.85 -10.10 20.09
C ALA A 97 -17.07 -10.12 19.17
N ALA A 98 -18.27 -10.16 19.74
CA ALA A 98 -19.51 -10.06 18.98
C ALA A 98 -19.63 -8.73 18.20
N GLN A 99 -19.18 -7.61 18.77
CA GLN A 99 -19.18 -6.31 18.10
C GLN A 99 -18.13 -6.25 16.99
N VAL A 100 -16.92 -6.75 17.24
CA VAL A 100 -15.85 -6.82 16.23
C VAL A 100 -16.27 -7.69 15.05
N MET A 101 -16.74 -8.91 15.31
CA MET A 101 -17.20 -9.83 14.27
C MET A 101 -18.40 -9.25 13.50
N ALA A 102 -19.34 -8.56 14.16
CA ALA A 102 -20.45 -7.91 13.48
C ALA A 102 -19.99 -6.78 12.56
N HIS A 103 -18.98 -6.01 12.99
CA HIS A 103 -18.40 -4.95 12.18
C HIS A 103 -17.63 -5.52 10.97
N GLU A 104 -16.77 -6.51 11.18
CA GLU A 104 -16.04 -7.19 10.10
C GLU A 104 -16.98 -7.85 9.09
N ALA A 105 -18.07 -8.47 9.56
CA ALA A 105 -19.09 -9.03 8.68
C ALA A 105 -19.77 -7.96 7.81
N GLN A 106 -20.05 -6.77 8.37
CA GLN A 106 -20.59 -5.66 7.60
C GLN A 106 -19.60 -5.13 6.56
N LEU A 107 -18.32 -4.97 6.93
CA LEU A 107 -17.26 -4.58 6.00
C LEU A 107 -17.14 -5.58 4.87
N ARG A 108 -17.08 -6.88 5.18
CA ARG A 108 -17.00 -7.93 4.17
C ARG A 108 -18.18 -7.93 3.20
N VAL A 109 -19.40 -7.72 3.69
CA VAL A 109 -20.57 -7.60 2.81
C VAL A 109 -20.42 -6.42 1.85
N ALA A 110 -19.91 -5.28 2.33
CA ALA A 110 -19.66 -4.11 1.47
C ALA A 110 -18.57 -4.38 0.42
N GLU A 111 -17.45 -5.00 0.81
CA GLU A 111 -16.35 -5.39 -0.08
C GLU A 111 -16.82 -6.35 -1.18
N VAL A 112 -17.57 -7.40 -0.82
CA VAL A 112 -18.12 -8.36 -1.78
C VAL A 112 -19.10 -7.68 -2.74
N ALA A 113 -19.98 -6.81 -2.23
CA ALA A 113 -20.94 -6.09 -3.06
C ALA A 113 -20.25 -5.10 -4.03
N GLU A 114 -19.12 -4.51 -3.62
CA GLU A 114 -18.30 -3.67 -4.48
C GLU A 114 -17.58 -4.50 -5.56
N MET A 115 -16.98 -5.63 -5.19
CA MET A 115 -16.38 -6.55 -6.15
C MET A 115 -17.40 -7.07 -7.17
N ASP A 116 -18.64 -7.35 -6.74
CA ASP A 116 -19.73 -7.75 -7.62
C ASP A 116 -20.08 -6.65 -8.64
N ARG A 117 -20.06 -5.38 -8.21
CA ARG A 117 -20.26 -4.22 -9.09
C ARG A 117 -19.14 -4.14 -10.14
N PHE A 118 -17.90 -4.37 -9.73
CA PHE A 118 -16.75 -4.41 -10.63
C PHE A 118 -16.81 -5.58 -11.61
N ALA A 119 -17.16 -6.78 -11.13
CA ALA A 119 -17.33 -7.96 -11.96
C ALA A 119 -18.41 -7.74 -13.02
N ALA A 120 -19.55 -7.15 -12.62
CA ALA A 120 -20.61 -6.78 -13.55
C ALA A 120 -20.16 -5.74 -14.58
N HIS A 121 -19.37 -4.73 -14.16
CA HIS A 121 -18.80 -3.73 -15.08
C HIS A 121 -17.91 -4.37 -16.14
N LEU A 122 -17.08 -5.35 -15.76
CA LEU A 122 -16.19 -6.09 -16.64
C LEU A 122 -16.87 -7.25 -17.38
N SER A 123 -18.19 -7.44 -17.19
CA SER A 123 -18.96 -8.53 -17.79
C SER A 123 -18.43 -9.93 -17.45
N VAL A 124 -17.92 -10.12 -16.23
CA VAL A 124 -17.48 -11.41 -15.68
C VAL A 124 -18.39 -11.88 -14.55
N ALA A 125 -18.26 -13.15 -14.17
CA ALA A 125 -19.02 -13.72 -13.05
C ALA A 125 -18.61 -13.06 -11.72
N PRO A 126 -19.53 -13.00 -10.73
CA PRO A 126 -19.19 -12.58 -9.37
C PRO A 126 -18.01 -13.39 -8.82
N VAL A 127 -17.04 -12.70 -8.22
CA VAL A 127 -15.82 -13.33 -7.71
C VAL A 127 -16.16 -14.14 -6.46
N ARG A 128 -16.20 -15.46 -6.56
CA ARG A 128 -16.46 -16.36 -5.42
C ARG A 128 -15.33 -17.35 -5.21
N THR A 129 -14.72 -17.83 -6.29
CA THR A 129 -13.62 -18.80 -6.27
C THR A 129 -12.34 -18.21 -6.85
N PHE A 130 -11.20 -18.89 -6.63
CA PHE A 130 -9.95 -18.53 -7.30
C PHE A 130 -10.04 -18.54 -8.83
N ARG A 131 -10.88 -19.40 -9.42
CA ARG A 131 -11.17 -19.36 -10.86
C ARG A 131 -11.80 -18.02 -11.25
N ASP A 132 -12.86 -17.62 -10.57
CA ASP A 132 -13.55 -16.36 -10.86
C ASP A 132 -12.62 -15.17 -10.67
N LEU A 133 -11.73 -15.25 -9.66
CA LEU A 133 -10.73 -14.22 -9.38
C LEU A 133 -9.69 -14.10 -10.50
N ILE A 134 -9.17 -15.21 -11.03
CA ILE A 134 -8.24 -15.18 -12.17
C ILE A 134 -8.95 -14.63 -13.42
N GLU A 135 -10.21 -15.01 -13.65
CA GLU A 135 -11.02 -14.47 -14.75
C GLU A 135 -11.23 -12.96 -14.61
N PHE A 136 -11.57 -12.50 -13.40
CA PHE A 136 -11.68 -11.07 -13.07
C PHE A 136 -10.36 -10.34 -13.30
N MET A 137 -9.25 -10.83 -12.74
CA MET A 137 -7.92 -10.22 -12.90
C MET A 137 -7.49 -10.16 -14.37
N THR A 138 -7.89 -11.14 -15.18
CA THR A 138 -7.63 -11.15 -16.62
C THR A 138 -8.49 -10.12 -17.34
N ALA A 139 -9.79 -10.03 -17.03
CA ALA A 139 -10.69 -9.03 -17.60
C ALA A 139 -10.30 -7.60 -17.20
N ALA A 140 -9.78 -7.43 -15.99
CA ALA A 140 -9.24 -6.17 -15.48
C ALA A 140 -7.86 -5.81 -16.06
N GLY A 141 -7.25 -6.70 -16.85
CA GLY A 141 -5.94 -6.49 -17.47
C GLY A 141 -4.75 -6.61 -16.51
N VAL A 142 -4.97 -7.05 -15.26
CA VAL A 142 -3.91 -7.36 -14.28
C VAL A 142 -3.13 -8.59 -14.73
N LEU A 143 -3.85 -9.63 -15.16
CA LEU A 143 -3.27 -10.80 -15.82
C LEU A 143 -3.49 -10.70 -17.34
N ARG A 144 -2.53 -11.18 -18.11
CA ARG A 144 -2.66 -11.37 -19.56
C ARG A 144 -2.65 -12.85 -19.90
N LEU A 145 -3.57 -13.29 -20.74
CA LEU A 145 -3.57 -14.64 -21.30
C LEU A 145 -2.80 -14.65 -22.62
N ASN A 146 -1.66 -15.35 -22.66
CA ASN A 146 -0.82 -15.49 -23.83
C ASN A 146 -0.51 -16.97 -24.08
N GLY A 147 -0.90 -17.51 -25.23
CA GLY A 147 -0.58 -18.91 -25.59
C GLY A 147 -1.11 -19.97 -24.60
N GLY A 148 -2.15 -19.67 -23.82
CA GLY A 148 -2.71 -20.57 -22.81
C GLY A 148 -2.10 -20.43 -21.40
N THR A 149 -1.14 -19.52 -21.22
CA THR A 149 -0.56 -19.16 -19.91
C THR A 149 -0.98 -17.76 -19.49
N TYR A 150 -1.25 -17.60 -18.21
CA TYR A 150 -1.58 -16.34 -17.57
C TYR A 150 -0.32 -15.75 -16.95
N GLU A 151 0.00 -14.53 -17.33
CA GLU A 151 1.17 -13.79 -16.86
C GLU A 151 0.73 -12.49 -16.20
N LEU A 152 1.48 -12.01 -15.21
CA LEU A 152 1.28 -10.67 -14.68
C LEU A 152 1.59 -9.63 -15.77
N ASN A 153 0.67 -8.71 -16.03
CA ASN A 153 0.80 -7.75 -17.13
C ASN A 153 1.66 -6.54 -16.70
N PRO A 154 2.88 -6.36 -17.25
CA PRO A 154 3.73 -5.20 -16.93
C PRO A 154 3.15 -3.86 -17.39
N SER A 155 2.12 -3.89 -18.23
CA SER A 155 1.41 -2.72 -18.73
C SER A 155 -0.05 -2.72 -18.28
N ALA A 156 -0.34 -3.32 -17.12
CA ALA A 156 -1.66 -3.24 -16.51
C ALA A 156 -2.03 -1.76 -16.30
N LEU A 157 -3.24 -1.40 -16.70
CA LEU A 157 -3.80 -0.10 -16.41
C LEU A 157 -4.04 0.05 -14.90
N LEU A 158 -4.12 1.28 -14.43
CA LEU A 158 -4.48 1.57 -13.05
C LEU A 158 -5.93 1.15 -12.77
N PRO A 159 -6.28 0.80 -11.51
CA PRO A 159 -7.64 0.43 -11.17
C PRO A 159 -8.70 1.45 -11.61
N GLU A 160 -8.43 2.75 -11.52
CA GLU A 160 -9.35 3.83 -11.92
C GLU A 160 -9.57 3.97 -13.42
N GLU A 161 -8.66 3.44 -14.24
CA GLU A 161 -8.79 3.43 -15.71
C GLU A 161 -9.67 2.27 -16.19
N VAL A 162 -9.88 1.27 -15.34
CA VAL A 162 -10.56 0.01 -15.69
C VAL A 162 -11.87 -0.19 -14.92
N LEU A 163 -11.92 0.27 -13.66
CA LEU A 163 -13.02 0.05 -12.76
C LEU A 163 -13.80 1.35 -12.46
N PRO A 164 -15.11 1.25 -12.21
CA PRO A 164 -15.95 2.38 -11.84
C PRO A 164 -15.74 2.73 -10.35
N LEU A 165 -14.57 3.25 -10.00
CA LEU A 165 -14.25 3.68 -8.64
C LEU A 165 -15.02 4.95 -8.27
N SER A 166 -15.43 5.04 -7.01
CA SER A 166 -15.97 6.30 -6.46
C SER A 166 -14.89 7.38 -6.46
N ASP A 167 -15.31 8.65 -6.45
CA ASP A 167 -14.37 9.78 -6.46
C ASP A 167 -13.49 9.79 -5.20
N ASP A 168 -14.04 9.40 -4.04
CA ASP A 168 -13.27 9.28 -2.79
C ASP A 168 -12.16 8.23 -2.89
N VAL A 169 -12.46 7.05 -3.46
CA VAL A 169 -11.46 5.98 -3.66
C VAL A 169 -10.42 6.44 -4.68
N ARG A 170 -10.83 7.07 -5.79
CA ARG A 170 -9.91 7.58 -6.80
C ARG A 170 -8.95 8.61 -6.22
N HIS A 171 -9.47 9.58 -5.46
CA HIS A 171 -8.65 10.61 -4.83
C HIS A 171 -7.67 10.03 -3.80
N ARG A 172 -8.11 9.02 -3.03
CA ARG A 172 -7.24 8.30 -2.10
C ARG A 172 -6.11 7.58 -2.83
N GLU A 173 -6.42 6.85 -3.91
CA GLU A 173 -5.41 6.13 -4.69
C GLU A 173 -4.42 7.07 -5.38
N GLU A 174 -4.90 8.17 -5.96
CA GLU A 174 -4.06 9.22 -6.53
C GLU A 174 -3.12 9.82 -5.49
N SER A 175 -3.62 10.15 -4.30
CA SER A 175 -2.81 10.67 -3.19
C SER A 175 -1.72 9.68 -2.76
N LEU A 176 -2.04 8.40 -2.64
CA LEU A 176 -1.06 7.36 -2.27
C LEU A 176 0.01 7.16 -3.34
N ARG A 177 -0.38 7.19 -4.63
CA ARG A 177 0.59 7.10 -5.73
C ARG A 177 1.49 8.33 -5.78
N TRP A 178 0.92 9.51 -5.55
CA TRP A 178 1.66 10.76 -5.46
C TRP A 178 2.68 10.74 -4.32
N GLN A 179 2.28 10.28 -3.13
CA GLN A 179 3.20 10.10 -2.00
C GLN A 179 4.35 9.16 -2.34
N ARG A 180 4.06 7.96 -2.87
CA ARG A 180 5.09 6.98 -3.24
C ARG A 180 6.06 7.49 -4.30
N LEU A 181 5.58 8.26 -5.28
CA LEU A 181 6.42 8.82 -6.34
C LEU A 181 7.51 9.74 -5.77
N HIS A 182 7.20 10.46 -4.70
CA HIS A 182 8.11 11.44 -4.11
C HIS A 182 8.79 10.95 -2.83
N GLU A 183 8.34 9.86 -2.22
CA GLU A 183 8.85 9.29 -0.97
C GLU A 183 10.37 9.15 -0.94
N GLU A 184 10.98 8.57 -1.98
CA GLU A 184 12.44 8.41 -2.05
C GLU A 184 13.18 9.76 -2.08
N THR A 185 12.59 10.75 -2.75
CA THR A 185 13.13 12.11 -2.80
C THR A 185 12.95 12.83 -1.47
N GLU A 186 11.83 12.64 -0.80
CA GLU A 186 11.58 13.15 0.55
C GLU A 186 12.60 12.61 1.55
N TYR A 187 12.84 11.28 1.56
CA TYR A 187 13.86 10.69 2.42
C TYR A 187 15.26 11.24 2.11
N ALA A 188 15.59 11.42 0.84
CA ALA A 188 16.87 12.00 0.46
C ALA A 188 17.01 13.45 0.96
N ILE A 189 15.93 14.24 0.96
CA ILE A 189 15.91 15.58 1.56
C ILE A 189 16.04 15.51 3.09
N ILE A 190 15.32 14.61 3.76
CA ILE A 190 15.40 14.41 5.22
C ILE A 190 16.84 14.06 5.64
N GLU A 191 17.53 13.21 4.88
CA GLU A 191 18.92 12.82 5.17
C GLU A 191 19.91 14.00 5.10
N LEU A 192 19.59 15.09 4.41
CA LEU A 192 20.41 16.31 4.43
C LEU A 192 20.47 16.97 5.82
N PHE A 193 19.44 16.74 6.64
CA PHE A 193 19.41 17.20 8.03
C PHE A 193 20.17 16.26 8.98
N ARG A 194 20.65 15.12 8.47
CA ARG A 194 21.46 14.12 9.20
C ARG A 194 20.79 13.63 10.49
N PRO A 195 19.57 13.07 10.41
CA PRO A 195 18.77 12.68 11.59
C PRO A 195 19.48 11.68 12.52
N HIS A 196 20.48 10.95 12.02
CA HIS A 196 21.22 9.93 12.77
C HIS A 196 22.47 10.46 13.49
N GLU A 197 22.84 11.72 13.33
CA GLU A 197 23.97 12.33 14.03
C GLU A 197 23.57 12.80 15.45
N LEU A 198 24.55 12.92 16.36
CA LEU A 198 24.32 13.39 17.74
C LEU A 198 23.74 14.82 17.81
N ALA A 199 23.93 15.60 16.75
CA ALA A 199 23.44 16.96 16.62
C ALA A 199 22.95 17.16 15.18
N PRO A 200 21.73 16.68 14.85
CA PRO A 200 21.16 16.87 13.52
C PRO A 200 20.95 18.35 13.25
N ALA A 201 20.93 18.75 11.98
CA ALA A 201 20.59 20.12 11.63
C ALA A 201 19.09 20.34 11.85
N ASP A 202 18.69 21.48 12.39
CA ASP A 202 17.28 21.88 12.47
C ASP A 202 16.84 22.64 11.22
N ARG A 203 17.81 23.16 10.46
CA ARG A 203 17.61 24.08 9.35
C ARG A 203 18.66 23.91 8.27
N ILE A 204 18.22 23.99 7.02
CA ILE A 204 19.09 24.13 5.85
C ILE A 204 18.66 25.35 5.04
N ALA A 205 19.64 26.11 4.54
CA ALA A 205 19.41 27.24 3.62
C ALA A 205 19.94 26.84 2.24
N THR A 206 19.09 26.91 1.22
CA THR A 206 19.36 26.33 -0.10
C THR A 206 18.50 26.97 -1.20
N THR A 207 18.61 26.45 -2.42
CA THR A 207 17.69 26.70 -3.55
C THR A 207 17.22 25.36 -4.13
N LEU A 208 16.17 25.35 -4.94
CA LEU A 208 15.73 24.10 -5.60
C LEU A 208 16.79 23.56 -6.56
N SER A 209 17.51 24.44 -7.27
CA SER A 209 18.68 24.05 -8.08
C SER A 209 19.77 23.35 -7.26
N GLN A 210 20.09 23.87 -6.07
CA GLN A 210 21.13 23.29 -5.22
C GLN A 210 20.72 21.92 -4.71
N LEU A 211 19.49 21.78 -4.19
CA LEU A 211 18.95 20.49 -3.77
C LEU A 211 18.90 19.47 -4.92
N ALA A 212 18.41 19.88 -6.10
CA ALA A 212 18.35 19.01 -7.27
C ALA A 212 19.74 18.49 -7.68
N ASN A 213 20.74 19.35 -7.66
CA ASN A 213 22.12 18.97 -7.97
C ASN A 213 22.72 18.05 -6.90
N GLU A 214 22.50 18.35 -5.61
CA GLU A 214 23.00 17.55 -4.49
C GLU A 214 22.40 16.15 -4.45
N LEU A 215 21.09 16.04 -4.73
CA LEU A 215 20.36 14.79 -4.76
C LEU A 215 20.45 14.04 -6.09
N ALA A 216 21.06 14.65 -7.11
CA ALA A 216 21.08 14.17 -8.50
C ALA A 216 19.68 13.84 -9.04
N ARG A 217 18.69 14.69 -8.75
CA ARG A 217 17.28 14.51 -9.12
C ARG A 217 16.76 15.70 -9.94
N PRO A 218 15.70 15.51 -10.76
CA PRO A 218 15.05 16.62 -11.46
C PRO A 218 14.52 17.67 -10.47
N VAL A 219 14.66 18.95 -10.82
CA VAL A 219 14.20 20.09 -9.99
C VAL A 219 12.72 19.96 -9.62
N GLU A 220 11.86 19.56 -10.55
CA GLU A 220 10.43 19.42 -10.26
C GLU A 220 10.13 18.27 -9.28
N SER A 221 10.87 17.16 -9.34
CA SER A 221 10.73 16.08 -8.36
C SER A 221 11.11 16.53 -6.94
N VAL A 222 12.15 17.37 -6.84
CA VAL A 222 12.56 17.98 -5.56
C VAL A 222 11.54 18.99 -5.09
N ARG A 223 11.01 19.83 -5.98
CA ARG A 223 9.96 20.81 -5.66
C ARG A 223 8.75 20.14 -5.02
N GLU A 224 8.23 19.10 -5.68
CA GLU A 224 7.06 18.38 -5.21
C GLU A 224 7.33 17.63 -3.89
N ALA A 225 8.50 17.00 -3.74
CA ALA A 225 8.88 16.37 -2.48
C ALA A 225 9.01 17.40 -1.33
N CYS A 226 9.58 18.58 -1.58
CA CYS A 226 9.61 19.66 -0.61
C CYS A 226 8.19 20.12 -0.23
N ALA A 227 7.29 20.26 -1.21
CA ALA A 227 5.90 20.65 -0.96
C ALA A 227 5.16 19.60 -0.10
N GLN A 228 5.39 18.31 -0.36
CA GLN A 228 4.81 17.22 0.43
C GLN A 228 5.35 17.16 1.86
N LEU A 229 6.67 17.34 2.05
CA LEU A 229 7.26 17.43 3.39
C LEU A 229 6.59 18.53 4.22
N VAL A 230 6.38 19.72 3.63
CA VAL A 230 5.77 20.88 4.30
C VAL A 230 4.26 20.72 4.51
N ALA A 231 3.60 19.79 3.82
CA ALA A 231 2.20 19.46 4.08
C ALA A 231 2.01 18.73 5.43
N ALA A 232 3.07 18.10 5.95
CA ALA A 232 3.10 17.52 7.28
C ALA A 232 3.58 18.57 8.32
N PRO A 233 3.14 18.46 9.59
CA PRO A 233 3.39 19.51 10.60
C PRO A 233 4.85 19.56 11.10
N ASP A 234 5.68 18.60 10.71
CA ASP A 234 7.07 18.44 11.14
C ASP A 234 8.07 19.25 10.29
N PHE A 235 7.71 19.66 9.07
CA PHE A 235 8.55 20.50 8.23
C PHE A 235 7.91 21.84 7.94
N SER A 236 8.75 22.85 7.74
CA SER A 236 8.31 24.18 7.30
C SER A 236 9.33 24.83 6.38
N THR A 237 8.84 25.73 5.52
CA THR A 237 9.68 26.51 4.61
C THR A 237 9.36 27.99 4.70
N THR A 238 10.34 28.85 4.38
CA THR A 238 10.15 30.31 4.33
C THR A 238 9.32 30.78 3.13
N HIS A 239 9.12 29.92 2.14
CA HIS A 239 8.38 30.20 0.91
C HIS A 239 7.46 29.02 0.59
N ASP A 240 6.43 29.28 -0.21
CA ASP A 240 5.62 28.24 -0.83
C ASP A 240 6.43 27.55 -1.95
N MET A 241 6.66 26.25 -1.78
CA MET A 241 7.49 25.42 -2.66
C MET A 241 6.89 25.28 -4.07
N LEU A 242 5.57 25.41 -4.23
CA LEU A 242 4.93 25.25 -5.54
C LEU A 242 5.11 26.49 -6.44
N VAL A 243 5.48 27.64 -5.87
CA VAL A 243 5.57 28.91 -6.60
C VAL A 243 6.95 29.56 -6.58
N ILE A 244 7.85 29.13 -5.68
CA ILE A 244 9.20 29.70 -5.56
C ILE A 244 10.03 29.53 -6.84
N GLY A 245 10.84 30.54 -7.18
CA GLY A 245 11.82 30.44 -8.26
C GLY A 245 12.87 29.34 -8.01
N VAL A 246 13.35 28.69 -9.07
CA VAL A 246 14.29 27.54 -8.95
C VAL A 246 15.62 27.92 -8.27
N ASP A 247 16.11 29.14 -8.51
CA ASP A 247 17.35 29.68 -7.91
C ASP A 247 17.08 30.66 -6.76
N GLU A 248 15.82 30.80 -6.34
CA GLU A 248 15.43 31.69 -5.24
C GLU A 248 15.76 31.01 -3.90
N PRO A 249 16.46 31.71 -2.97
CA PRO A 249 16.89 31.13 -1.71
C PRO A 249 15.71 30.94 -0.75
N PHE A 250 15.66 29.77 -0.11
CA PHE A 250 14.74 29.49 0.97
C PHE A 250 15.41 28.75 2.11
N THR A 251 14.77 28.77 3.27
CA THR A 251 15.17 27.96 4.42
C THR A 251 14.10 26.92 4.65
N MET A 252 14.52 25.66 4.76
CA MET A 252 13.68 24.56 5.24
C MET A 252 14.07 24.26 6.69
N SER A 253 13.08 24.09 7.56
CA SER A 253 13.26 23.74 8.97
C SER A 253 12.51 22.46 9.29
N VAL A 254 13.02 21.70 10.25
CA VAL A 254 12.38 20.52 10.81
C VAL A 254 12.14 20.73 12.31
N ASP A 255 10.96 20.33 12.78
CA ASP A 255 10.67 20.17 14.21
C ASP A 255 10.88 18.70 14.58
N TRP A 256 12.02 18.40 15.21
CA TRP A 256 12.37 17.02 15.55
C TRP A 256 11.42 16.38 16.57
N GLU A 257 10.79 17.17 17.45
CA GLU A 257 9.82 16.65 18.41
C GLU A 257 8.58 16.13 17.67
N ILE A 258 8.03 16.93 16.76
CA ILE A 258 6.89 16.54 15.92
C ILE A 258 7.30 15.43 14.95
N PHE A 259 8.46 15.52 14.32
CA PHE A 259 8.97 14.52 13.39
C PHE A 259 9.03 13.13 14.05
N PHE A 260 9.61 13.03 15.24
CA PHE A 260 9.71 11.75 15.94
C PHE A 260 8.35 11.26 16.45
N ALA A 261 7.47 12.15 16.91
CA ALA A 261 6.11 11.76 17.29
C ALA A 261 5.28 11.22 16.12
N THR A 262 5.46 11.80 14.92
CA THR A 262 4.58 11.54 13.76
C THR A 262 5.14 10.49 12.78
N ARG A 263 6.46 10.43 12.57
CA ARG A 263 7.08 9.54 11.56
C ARG A 263 7.79 8.32 12.14
N ILE A 264 8.27 8.35 13.39
CA ILE A 264 8.94 7.18 14.00
C ILE A 264 7.96 6.11 14.50
N SER A 265 6.70 6.47 14.76
CA SER A 265 5.63 5.51 15.07
C SER A 265 5.38 4.48 13.96
N VAL A 266 5.91 4.71 12.74
CA VAL A 266 5.84 3.77 11.61
C VAL A 266 7.08 2.85 11.52
N ARG A 267 8.17 3.11 12.26
CA ARG A 267 9.45 2.41 12.05
C ARG A 267 10.15 1.80 13.28
N THR A 268 9.77 2.11 14.52
CA THR A 268 10.38 1.45 15.70
C THR A 268 9.50 0.32 16.24
N GLY A 269 9.48 -0.79 15.51
CA GLY A 269 9.40 -2.13 16.08
C GLY A 269 10.78 -2.60 16.54
N ILE A 270 11.53 -1.77 17.26
CA ILE A 270 12.81 -2.12 17.87
C ILE A 270 12.72 -1.80 19.36
N SER A 271 12.70 -2.87 20.14
CA SER A 271 12.82 -2.92 21.60
C SER A 271 13.92 -1.97 22.09
N ASP A 272 13.55 -1.06 22.99
CA ASP A 272 14.50 -0.35 23.84
C ASP A 272 14.47 -1.03 25.21
N ASP A 273 15.41 -1.96 25.41
CA ASP A 273 15.70 -2.59 26.68
C ASP A 273 16.88 -1.81 27.31
N ARG A 274 16.58 -0.97 28.30
CA ARG A 274 17.56 -0.36 29.21
C ARG A 274 17.05 -0.34 30.65
#